data_AF-A0A401YJK8-F1
#
_entry.id   AF-A0A401YJK8-F1
#
_cell.length_a   1.000
_cell.length_b   1.000
_cell.length_c   1.000
_cell.angle_alpha   90.00
_cell.angle_beta   90.00
_cell.angle_gamma   90.00
#
_symmetry.space_group_name_H-M   'P 1'
#
loop_
_entity.id
_entity.type
_entity.pdbx_description
1 polymer ?
#
loop_
_entity_poly.entity_id
_entity_poly.type
_entity_poly.pdbx_seq_one_letter_code
_entity_poly.pdbx_strand_id
1 'polypeptide(L)'
;MTPPMSPPPPTPPVGTTPGPELLGTRLRHLLDLLDAGVAAAYADLGPAGFRPRYTPVVRVLAAHGPASIRDLAAAIGVTHSAASQTVAHMVKAGLVTLSPGADARRRIVTTTPEAERLLPVLDAEWAATTTAARALEAELPYPLSRLIDEALTALDRRPMRDRIADAMAAHQERPRPDPLPEGTGTLSAPARTTRP
;
A
#
# COMPACT_ATOMS: atom_id res chain seq x y z
N MET A 1 -18.14 18.05 43.34
CA MET A 1 -17.07 17.04 43.23
C MET A 1 -16.90 16.75 41.75
N THR A 2 -15.95 17.43 41.10
CA THR A 2 -15.73 17.38 39.64
C THR A 2 -14.67 16.31 39.38
N PRO A 3 -14.87 15.36 38.44
CA PRO A 3 -13.86 14.34 38.17
C PRO A 3 -12.61 15.00 37.55
N PRO A 4 -11.40 14.47 37.79
CA PRO A 4 -10.19 15.02 37.20
C PRO A 4 -10.18 14.80 35.68
N MET A 5 -9.91 15.86 34.92
CA MET A 5 -9.63 15.78 33.49
C MET A 5 -8.38 14.93 33.25
N SER A 6 -8.49 13.92 32.39
CA SER A 6 -7.33 13.18 31.87
C SER A 6 -6.31 14.14 31.26
N PRO A 7 -5.00 13.92 31.46
CA PRO A 7 -3.99 14.74 30.81
C PRO A 7 -4.08 14.59 29.29
N PRO A 8 -3.84 15.66 28.51
CA PRO A 8 -3.79 15.56 27.06
C PRO A 8 -2.69 14.56 26.63
N PRO A 9 -2.89 13.81 25.54
CA PRO A 9 -1.89 12.86 25.06
C PRO A 9 -0.58 13.59 24.76
N PRO A 10 0.57 12.95 24.98
CA PRO A 10 1.87 13.57 24.73
C PRO A 10 1.94 14.00 23.26
N THR A 11 2.32 15.26 23.05
CA THR A 11 2.59 15.79 21.72
C THR A 11 3.75 14.98 21.12
N PRO A 12 3.60 14.40 19.92
CA PRO A 12 4.70 13.64 19.32
C PRO A 12 5.90 14.58 19.09
N PRO A 13 7.14 14.12 19.31
CA PRO A 13 8.32 14.94 19.14
C PRO A 13 8.42 15.43 17.69
N VAL A 14 8.59 16.74 17.54
CA VAL A 14 8.89 17.43 16.29
C VAL A 14 10.27 16.99 15.80
N GLY A 15 10.37 16.57 14.53
CA GLY A 15 11.65 16.60 13.80
C GLY A 15 12.39 15.29 13.51
N THR A 16 11.78 14.11 13.61
CA THR A 16 12.40 12.89 13.08
C THR A 16 11.91 12.65 11.66
N THR A 17 12.79 12.74 10.65
CA THR A 17 12.51 12.17 9.32
C THR A 17 11.99 10.76 9.54
N PRO A 18 10.73 10.45 9.15
CA PRO A 18 10.15 9.22 9.61
C PRO A 18 10.86 8.02 8.98
N GLY A 19 11.38 7.13 9.82
CA GLY A 19 11.92 5.86 9.38
C GLY A 19 10.83 4.92 8.82
N PRO A 20 11.23 3.72 8.37
CA PRO A 20 10.35 2.75 7.73
C PRO A 20 9.30 2.12 8.65
N GLU A 21 9.31 2.41 9.96
CA GLU A 21 8.51 1.72 10.99
C GLU A 21 7.01 1.87 10.78
N LEU A 22 6.56 3.00 10.18
CA LEU A 22 5.15 3.25 9.86
C LEU A 22 4.90 3.37 8.35
N LEU A 23 5.78 2.80 7.53
CA LEU A 23 5.73 2.89 6.07
C LEU A 23 4.38 2.42 5.51
N GLY A 24 3.88 1.26 5.95
CA GLY A 24 2.61 0.72 5.48
C GLY A 24 1.41 1.64 5.75
N THR A 25 1.35 2.24 6.95
CA THR A 25 0.28 3.19 7.32
C THR A 25 0.36 4.47 6.51
N ARG A 26 1.57 5.00 6.28
CA ARG A 26 1.77 6.21 5.48
C ARG A 26 1.45 6.01 4.01
N LEU A 27 1.85 4.87 3.43
CA LEU A 27 1.49 4.51 2.06
C LEU A 27 -0.03 4.40 1.89
N ARG A 28 -0.72 3.83 2.88
CA ARG A 28 -2.19 3.77 2.87
C ARG A 28 -2.81 5.16 2.93
N HIS A 29 -2.35 6.00 3.85
CA HIS A 29 -2.83 7.38 3.96
C HIS A 29 -2.59 8.20 2.69
N LEU A 30 -1.40 8.06 2.07
CA LEU A 30 -1.09 8.68 0.79
C LEU A 30 -2.06 8.23 -0.30
N LEU A 31 -2.32 6.92 -0.39
CA LEU A 31 -3.29 6.38 -1.33
C LEU A 31 -4.69 6.96 -1.10
N ASP A 32 -5.14 7.03 0.16
CA ASP A 32 -6.45 7.59 0.51
C ASP A 32 -6.59 9.06 0.05
N LEU A 33 -5.53 9.88 0.20
CA LEU A 33 -5.52 11.27 -0.25
C LEU A 33 -5.57 11.39 -1.78
N LEU A 34 -4.79 10.57 -2.49
CA LEU A 34 -4.79 10.54 -3.96
C LEU A 34 -6.15 10.08 -4.51
N ASP A 35 -6.69 9.00 -3.95
CA ASP A 35 -7.99 8.45 -4.34
C ASP A 35 -9.13 9.44 -4.09
N ALA A 36 -9.09 10.21 -2.99
CA ALA A 36 -10.08 11.25 -2.72
C ALA A 36 -10.08 12.35 -3.80
N GLY A 37 -8.89 12.80 -4.23
CA GLY A 37 -8.76 13.81 -5.28
C GLY A 37 -9.27 13.31 -6.64
N VAL A 38 -8.90 12.09 -7.02
CA VAL A 38 -9.38 11.46 -8.27
C VAL A 38 -10.89 11.22 -8.20
N ALA A 39 -11.41 10.74 -7.07
CA ALA A 39 -12.85 10.52 -6.90
C ALA A 39 -13.66 11.81 -7.05
N ALA A 40 -13.16 12.93 -6.53
CA ALA A 40 -13.78 14.24 -6.69
C ALA A 40 -13.79 14.70 -8.16
N ALA A 41 -12.68 14.55 -8.89
CA ALA A 41 -12.61 14.91 -10.31
C ALA A 41 -13.61 14.14 -11.19
N TYR A 42 -13.86 12.87 -10.86
CA TYR A 42 -14.81 12.02 -11.58
C TYR A 42 -16.26 12.16 -11.08
N ALA A 43 -16.51 12.85 -9.96
CA ALA A 43 -17.86 13.04 -9.44
C ALA A 43 -18.73 13.89 -10.38
N ASP A 44 -18.10 14.82 -11.09
CA ASP A 44 -18.76 15.75 -12.00
C ASP A 44 -19.09 15.14 -13.38
N LEU A 45 -18.56 13.94 -13.69
CA LEU A 45 -18.86 13.19 -14.92
C LEU A 45 -20.24 12.53 -14.93
N GLY A 46 -21.02 12.71 -13.86
CA GLY A 46 -22.45 12.46 -13.88
C GLY A 46 -22.88 10.98 -13.79
N PRO A 47 -24.19 10.69 -13.97
CA PRO A 47 -24.88 9.50 -13.45
C PRO A 47 -24.54 8.15 -14.10
N ALA A 48 -23.55 8.07 -15.00
CA ALA A 48 -23.32 6.92 -15.87
C ALA A 48 -22.77 5.66 -15.16
N GLY A 49 -22.76 5.62 -13.82
CA GLY A 49 -22.29 4.45 -13.06
C GLY A 49 -20.80 4.15 -13.17
N PHE A 50 -20.05 4.99 -13.90
CA PHE A 50 -18.60 4.87 -14.01
C PHE A 50 -17.93 5.19 -12.67
N ARG A 51 -16.89 4.44 -12.33
CA ARG A 51 -16.13 4.59 -11.09
C ARG A 51 -14.66 4.73 -11.47
N PRO A 52 -13.89 5.65 -10.84
CA PRO A 52 -12.46 5.83 -11.13
C PRO A 52 -11.64 4.54 -11.10
N ARG A 53 -12.00 3.62 -10.18
CA ARG A 53 -11.37 2.30 -10.07
C ARG A 53 -11.49 1.41 -11.32
N TYR A 54 -12.41 1.71 -12.24
CA TYR A 54 -12.58 0.98 -13.50
C TYR A 54 -11.57 1.43 -14.56
N THR A 55 -11.02 2.64 -14.42
CA THR A 55 -10.15 3.26 -15.42
C THR A 55 -8.95 2.41 -15.83
N PRO A 56 -8.18 1.79 -14.91
CA PRO A 56 -7.03 0.96 -15.32
C PRO A 56 -7.42 -0.22 -16.21
N VAL A 57 -8.56 -0.88 -15.94
CA VAL A 57 -9.07 -1.99 -16.75
C VAL A 57 -9.47 -1.50 -18.13
N VAL A 58 -10.24 -0.42 -18.21
CA VAL A 58 -10.69 0.17 -19.48
C VAL A 58 -9.51 0.59 -20.35
N ARG A 59 -8.46 1.20 -19.77
CA ARG A 59 -7.25 1.60 -20.52
C ARG A 59 -6.51 0.41 -21.11
N VAL A 60 -6.31 -0.66 -20.33
CA VAL A 60 -5.62 -1.85 -20.84
C VAL A 60 -6.41 -2.47 -21.99
N LEU A 61 -7.74 -2.55 -21.86
CA LEU A 61 -8.62 -3.09 -22.91
C LEU A 61 -8.67 -2.19 -24.15
N ALA A 62 -8.70 -0.87 -23.98
CA ALA A 62 -8.68 0.06 -25.11
C ALA A 62 -7.34 0.04 -25.88
N ALA A 63 -6.22 -0.12 -25.17
CA ALA A 63 -4.89 -0.12 -25.77
C ALA A 63 -4.48 -1.47 -26.38
N HIS A 64 -4.88 -2.59 -25.76
CA HIS A 64 -4.40 -3.93 -26.13
C HIS A 64 -5.51 -4.87 -26.62
N GLY A 65 -6.76 -4.41 -26.61
CA GLY A 65 -7.92 -5.22 -26.93
C GLY A 65 -8.36 -6.16 -25.78
N PRO A 66 -9.26 -7.10 -26.08
CA PRO A 66 -9.78 -8.06 -25.09
C PRO A 66 -8.67 -8.85 -24.38
N ALA A 67 -8.75 -8.97 -23.06
CA ALA A 67 -7.70 -9.56 -22.25
C ALA A 67 -8.27 -10.46 -21.13
N SER A 68 -7.46 -11.41 -20.65
CA SER A 68 -7.88 -12.22 -19.49
C SER A 68 -7.72 -11.43 -18.18
N ILE A 69 -8.45 -11.84 -17.12
CA ILE A 69 -8.30 -11.22 -15.78
C ILE A 69 -6.85 -11.29 -15.28
N ARG A 70 -6.12 -12.36 -15.61
CA ARG A 70 -4.70 -12.50 -15.25
C ARG A 70 -3.86 -11.43 -15.95
N ASP A 71 -4.07 -11.24 -17.25
CA ASP A 71 -3.29 -10.29 -18.03
C ASP A 71 -3.62 -8.85 -17.63
N LEU A 72 -4.89 -8.57 -17.33
CA LEU A 72 -5.32 -7.30 -16.73
C LEU A 72 -4.63 -7.06 -15.38
N ALA A 73 -4.61 -8.04 -14.48
CA ALA A 73 -3.96 -7.91 -13.19
C ALA A 73 -2.45 -7.61 -13.33
N ALA A 74 -1.78 -8.31 -14.25
CA ALA A 74 -0.36 -8.09 -14.54
C ALA A 74 -0.11 -6.71 -15.14
N ALA A 75 -0.89 -6.30 -16.14
CA ALA A 75 -0.73 -5.00 -16.81
C ALA A 75 -1.03 -3.81 -15.88
N ILE A 76 -1.96 -3.97 -14.93
CA ILE A 76 -2.35 -2.92 -13.97
C ILE A 76 -1.42 -2.92 -12.75
N GLY A 77 -0.73 -4.02 -12.45
CA GLY A 77 0.11 -4.16 -11.26
C GLY A 77 -0.69 -4.42 -9.98
N VAL A 78 -1.85 -5.08 -10.09
CA VAL A 78 -2.70 -5.45 -8.94
C VAL A 78 -2.80 -6.96 -8.77
N THR A 79 -3.29 -7.41 -7.62
CA THR A 79 -3.54 -8.83 -7.40
C THR A 79 -4.66 -9.36 -8.31
N HIS A 80 -4.62 -10.65 -8.62
CA HIS A 80 -5.69 -11.30 -9.39
C HIS A 80 -7.07 -11.15 -8.73
N SER A 81 -7.15 -11.20 -7.39
CA SER A 81 -8.41 -11.01 -6.68
C SER A 81 -8.95 -9.59 -6.81
N ALA A 82 -8.09 -8.57 -6.72
CA ALA A 82 -8.48 -7.17 -6.92
C ALA A 82 -8.96 -6.91 -8.35
N ALA A 83 -8.25 -7.45 -9.36
CA ALA A 83 -8.67 -7.37 -10.75
C ALA A 83 -10.02 -8.07 -10.97
N SER A 84 -10.20 -9.29 -10.43
CA SER A 84 -11.44 -10.05 -10.56
C SER A 84 -12.65 -9.34 -9.95
N GLN A 85 -12.49 -8.75 -8.76
CA GLN A 85 -13.55 -7.97 -8.10
C GLN A 85 -13.92 -6.73 -8.92
N THR A 86 -12.92 -6.03 -9.46
CA THR A 86 -13.12 -4.87 -10.33
C THR A 86 -13.89 -5.24 -11.59
N VAL A 87 -13.46 -6.30 -12.29
CA VAL A 87 -14.14 -6.83 -13.47
C VAL A 87 -15.57 -7.26 -13.15
N ALA A 88 -15.81 -7.95 -12.03
CA ALA A 88 -17.15 -8.34 -11.62
C ALA A 88 -18.08 -7.13 -11.39
N HIS A 89 -17.56 -6.04 -10.81
CA HIS A 89 -18.31 -4.79 -10.68
C HIS A 89 -18.58 -4.12 -12.03
N MET A 90 -17.63 -4.15 -12.96
CA MET A 90 -17.80 -3.61 -14.31
C MET A 90 -18.82 -4.40 -15.14
N VAL A 91 -18.87 -5.73 -14.99
CA VAL A 91 -19.90 -6.57 -15.61
C VAL A 91 -21.29 -6.18 -15.09
N LYS A 92 -21.44 -6.03 -13.77
CA LYS A 92 -22.71 -5.59 -13.16
C LYS A 92 -23.13 -4.19 -13.63
N ALA A 93 -22.17 -3.33 -13.94
CA ALA A 93 -22.40 -1.98 -14.46
C ALA A 93 -22.62 -1.94 -15.98
N GLY A 94 -22.61 -3.07 -16.70
CA GLY A 94 -22.80 -3.11 -18.15
C GLY A 94 -21.61 -2.61 -18.98
N LEU A 95 -20.46 -2.38 -18.36
CA LEU A 95 -19.29 -1.77 -19.01
C LEU A 95 -18.38 -2.80 -19.70
N VAL A 96 -18.40 -4.05 -19.24
CA VAL A 96 -17.63 -5.15 -19.85
C VAL A 96 -18.46 -6.41 -19.92
N THR A 97 -18.10 -7.29 -20.84
CA THR A 97 -18.62 -8.65 -20.94
C THR A 97 -17.51 -9.67 -20.73
N LEU A 98 -17.90 -10.87 -20.33
CA LEU A 98 -17.01 -12.02 -20.17
C LEU A 98 -17.37 -13.09 -21.17
N SER A 99 -16.42 -13.48 -22.02
CA SER A 99 -16.55 -14.61 -22.94
C SER A 99 -15.58 -15.74 -22.57
N PRO A 100 -15.88 -17.01 -22.92
CA PRO A 100 -14.91 -18.09 -22.82
C PRO A 100 -13.68 -17.78 -23.68
N GLY A 101 -12.48 -17.98 -23.12
CA GLY A 101 -11.24 -17.95 -23.88
C GLY A 101 -10.96 -19.27 -24.58
N ALA A 102 -9.83 -19.33 -25.30
CA ALA A 102 -9.37 -20.54 -25.99
C ALA A 102 -9.14 -21.74 -25.02
N ASP A 103 -8.74 -21.46 -23.77
CA ASP A 103 -8.86 -22.40 -22.65
C ASP A 103 -10.17 -22.06 -21.92
N ALA A 104 -11.08 -23.03 -21.79
CA ALA A 104 -12.38 -22.86 -21.13
C ALA A 104 -12.27 -22.37 -19.66
N ARG A 105 -11.07 -22.48 -19.05
CA ARG A 105 -10.78 -21.98 -17.69
C ARG A 105 -10.40 -20.51 -17.66
N ARG A 106 -10.16 -19.88 -18.81
CA ARG A 106 -9.84 -18.45 -18.92
C ARG A 106 -11.07 -17.72 -19.43
N ARG A 107 -11.46 -16.64 -18.74
CA ARG A 107 -12.46 -15.70 -19.25
C ARG A 107 -11.78 -14.50 -19.85
N ILE A 108 -12.23 -14.10 -21.03
CA ILE A 108 -11.78 -12.91 -21.74
C ILE A 108 -12.73 -11.78 -21.42
N VAL A 109 -12.16 -10.65 -20.99
CA VAL A 109 -12.87 -9.41 -20.70
C VAL A 109 -12.86 -8.55 -21.96
N THR A 110 -14.03 -8.06 -22.37
CA THR A 110 -14.20 -7.17 -23.53
C THR A 110 -15.06 -5.97 -23.14
N THR A 111 -14.71 -4.77 -23.61
CA THR A 111 -15.54 -3.57 -23.44
C THR A 111 -16.88 -3.71 -24.15
N THR A 112 -17.92 -3.10 -23.59
CA THR A 112 -19.20 -2.96 -24.31
C THR A 112 -19.20 -1.71 -25.18
N PRO A 113 -20.09 -1.63 -26.18
CA PRO A 113 -20.29 -0.38 -26.92
C PRO A 113 -20.66 0.81 -26.03
N GLU A 114 -21.27 0.55 -24.86
CA GLU A 114 -21.54 1.58 -23.86
C GLU A 114 -20.26 2.10 -23.20
N ALA A 115 -19.36 1.21 -22.78
CA ALA A 115 -18.06 1.63 -22.26
C ALA A 115 -17.23 2.37 -23.33
N GLU A 116 -17.30 1.95 -24.59
CA GLU A 116 -16.61 2.60 -25.70
C GLU A 116 -17.09 4.05 -25.93
N ARG A 117 -18.38 4.32 -25.77
CA ARG A 117 -18.91 5.69 -25.85
C ARG A 117 -18.42 6.60 -24.72
N LEU A 118 -18.05 6.02 -23.57
CA LEU A 118 -17.50 6.78 -22.44
C LEU A 118 -16.00 7.07 -22.63
N LEU A 119 -15.28 6.31 -23.46
CA LEU A 119 -13.83 6.43 -23.62
C LEU A 119 -13.35 7.86 -23.89
N PRO A 120 -13.93 8.65 -24.82
CA PRO A 120 -13.41 9.99 -25.10
C PRO A 120 -13.49 10.95 -23.90
N VAL A 121 -14.55 10.84 -23.10
CA VAL A 121 -14.72 11.64 -21.87
C VAL A 121 -13.72 11.17 -20.80
N LEU A 122 -13.56 9.86 -20.66
CA LEU A 122 -12.60 9.26 -19.74
C LEU A 122 -11.16 9.61 -20.11
N ASP A 123 -10.84 9.69 -21.39
CA ASP A 123 -9.50 10.05 -21.88
C ASP A 123 -9.15 11.49 -21.52
N ALA A 124 -10.10 12.42 -21.63
CA ALA A 124 -9.88 13.82 -21.24
C ALA A 124 -9.61 13.95 -19.74
N GLU A 125 -10.43 13.32 -18.91
CA GLU A 125 -10.28 13.31 -17.45
C GLU A 125 -9.03 12.58 -16.99
N TRP A 126 -8.69 11.50 -17.70
CA TRP A 126 -7.44 10.80 -17.51
C TRP A 126 -6.24 11.69 -17.84
N ALA A 127 -6.29 12.44 -18.94
CA ALA A 127 -5.23 13.37 -19.31
C ALA A 127 -5.08 14.46 -18.24
N ALA A 128 -6.18 14.97 -17.70
CA ALA A 128 -6.17 15.92 -16.58
C ALA A 128 -5.56 15.30 -15.31
N THR A 129 -5.99 14.09 -14.94
CA THR A 129 -5.46 13.33 -13.78
C THR A 129 -3.96 13.05 -13.94
N THR A 130 -3.53 12.66 -15.14
CA THR A 130 -2.11 12.40 -15.45
C THR A 130 -1.28 13.69 -15.35
N THR A 131 -1.84 14.80 -15.82
CA THR A 131 -1.18 16.11 -15.73
C THR A 131 -1.04 16.54 -14.27
N ALA A 132 -2.08 16.38 -13.47
CA ALA A 132 -2.05 16.65 -12.03
C ALA A 132 -1.05 15.76 -11.28
N ALA A 133 -1.02 14.45 -11.59
CA ALA A 133 -0.06 13.53 -11.01
C ALA A 133 1.40 13.91 -11.37
N ARG A 134 1.65 14.32 -12.62
CA ARG A 134 2.98 14.83 -13.03
C ARG A 134 3.36 16.12 -12.33
N ALA A 135 2.40 17.02 -12.10
CA ALA A 135 2.64 18.24 -11.35
C ALA A 135 3.01 17.93 -9.89
N LEU A 136 2.28 17.03 -9.23
CA LEU A 136 2.60 16.55 -7.89
C LEU A 136 4.00 15.92 -7.83
N GLU A 137 4.35 15.05 -8.80
CA GLU A 137 5.69 14.45 -8.84
C GLU A 137 6.80 15.48 -9.04
N ALA A 138 6.53 16.58 -9.76
CA ALA A 138 7.51 17.66 -9.96
C ALA A 138 7.75 18.50 -8.69
N GLU A 139 6.85 18.45 -7.71
CA GLU A 139 7.04 19.05 -6.37
C GLU A 139 7.98 18.21 -5.48
N LEU A 140 8.23 16.95 -5.86
CA LEU A 140 9.04 16.02 -5.09
C LEU A 140 10.50 16.01 -5.59
N PRO A 141 11.50 15.83 -4.70
CA PRO A 141 12.89 15.65 -5.11
C PRO A 141 13.12 14.40 -5.98
N TYR A 142 12.25 13.41 -5.87
CA TYR A 142 12.29 12.17 -6.63
C TYR A 142 10.86 11.80 -7.08
N PRO A 143 10.65 11.42 -8.35
CA PRO A 143 9.33 11.02 -8.82
C PRO A 143 8.80 9.81 -8.04
N LEU A 144 7.60 9.95 -7.49
CA LEU A 144 6.99 8.92 -6.64
C LEU A 144 6.79 7.60 -7.39
N SER A 145 6.31 7.65 -8.65
CA SER A 145 6.17 6.47 -9.52
C SER A 145 7.46 5.68 -9.64
N ARG A 146 8.60 6.36 -9.89
CA ARG A 146 9.92 5.72 -9.98
C ARG A 146 10.32 5.04 -8.68
N LEU A 147 10.14 5.71 -7.54
CA LEU A 147 10.44 5.13 -6.23
C LEU A 147 9.58 3.90 -5.93
N ILE A 148 8.30 3.92 -6.31
CA ILE A 148 7.41 2.76 -6.16
C ILE A 148 7.89 1.60 -7.04
N ASP A 149 8.21 1.84 -8.31
CA ASP A 149 8.70 0.80 -9.23
C ASP A 149 10.02 0.17 -8.73
N GLU A 150 10.95 0.99 -8.24
CA GLU A 150 12.20 0.53 -7.65
C GLU A 150 11.98 -0.29 -6.38
N ALA A 151 11.06 0.15 -5.50
CA ALA A 151 10.70 -0.57 -4.28
C ALA A 151 10.04 -1.92 -4.61
N LEU A 152 9.13 -1.96 -5.58
CA LEU A 152 8.49 -3.19 -6.06
C LEU A 152 9.54 -4.16 -6.64
N THR A 153 10.44 -3.66 -7.49
CA THR A 153 11.55 -4.45 -8.05
C THR A 153 12.46 -5.01 -6.95
N ALA A 154 12.75 -4.21 -5.91
CA ALA A 154 13.54 -4.65 -4.78
C ALA A 154 12.84 -5.73 -3.94
N LEU A 155 11.51 -5.66 -3.81
CA LEU A 155 10.69 -6.66 -3.12
C LEU A 155 10.55 -7.96 -3.91
N ASP A 156 10.55 -7.89 -5.24
CA ASP A 156 10.53 -9.08 -6.10
C ASP A 156 11.87 -9.83 -6.04
N ARG A 157 12.98 -9.09 -6.18
CA ARG A 157 14.35 -9.66 -6.09
C ARG A 157 14.60 -10.35 -4.76
N ARG A 158 14.09 -9.78 -3.68
CA ARG A 158 14.19 -10.35 -2.34
C ARG A 158 12.92 -9.99 -1.58
N PRO A 159 12.12 -10.95 -1.11
CA PRO A 159 10.94 -10.66 -0.29
C PRO A 159 11.27 -10.03 1.08
N MET A 160 10.30 -9.32 1.67
CA MET A 160 10.47 -8.69 2.99
C MET A 160 10.69 -9.73 4.11
N ARG A 161 10.04 -10.89 4.02
CA ARG A 161 10.20 -11.99 5.01
C ARG A 161 11.66 -12.44 5.13
N ASP A 162 12.39 -12.49 4.01
CA ASP A 162 13.78 -12.95 3.98
C ASP A 162 14.71 -11.88 4.59
N ARG A 163 14.35 -10.60 4.50
CA ARG A 163 15.05 -9.52 5.21
C ARG A 163 14.85 -9.59 6.72
N ILE A 164 13.63 -9.89 7.14
CA ILE A 164 13.29 -10.05 8.56
C ILE A 164 14.03 -11.26 9.14
N ALA A 165 14.04 -12.39 8.44
CA ALA A 165 14.74 -13.60 8.88
C ALA A 165 16.23 -13.35 9.12
N ASP A 166 16.93 -12.71 8.18
CA ASP A 166 18.36 -12.36 8.33
C ASP A 166 18.60 -11.39 9.49
N ALA A 167 17.75 -10.37 9.65
CA ALA A 167 17.89 -9.41 10.74
C ALA A 167 17.69 -10.08 12.12
N MET A 168 16.77 -11.05 12.21
CA MET A 168 16.53 -11.84 13.41
C MET A 168 17.71 -12.78 13.72
N ALA A 169 18.27 -13.45 12.71
CA ALA A 169 19.47 -14.28 12.88
C ALA A 169 20.66 -13.45 13.38
N ALA A 170 20.91 -12.28 12.78
CA ALA A 170 21.97 -11.37 13.21
C ALA A 170 21.79 -10.86 14.65
N HIS A 171 20.54 -10.73 15.13
CA HIS A 171 20.27 -10.39 16.53
C HIS A 171 20.57 -11.54 17.49
N GLN A 172 20.38 -12.78 17.06
CA GLN A 172 20.63 -13.99 17.87
C GLN A 172 22.12 -14.33 17.97
N GLU A 173 22.92 -13.97 16.96
CA GLU A 173 24.38 -14.17 16.92
C GLU A 173 25.16 -13.14 17.74
N ARG A 174 24.53 -12.04 18.20
CA ARG A 174 25.18 -11.11 19.14
C ARG A 174 25.39 -11.80 20.49
N PRO A 175 26.63 -11.86 21.02
CA PRO A 175 26.88 -12.51 22.31
C PRO A 175 25.98 -11.91 23.38
N ARG A 176 25.32 -12.78 24.16
CA ARG A 176 24.59 -12.34 25.36
C ARG A 176 25.56 -11.51 26.21
N PRO A 177 25.17 -10.31 26.69
CA PRO A 177 25.98 -9.61 27.65
C PRO A 177 26.25 -10.56 28.84
N ASP A 178 27.50 -10.58 29.30
CA ASP A 178 27.90 -11.39 30.45
C ASP A 178 26.91 -11.17 31.60
N PRO A 179 26.57 -12.22 32.37
CA PRO A 179 25.80 -12.03 33.59
C PRO A 179 26.50 -10.97 34.43
N LEU A 180 25.75 -9.96 34.89
CA LEU A 180 26.27 -8.97 35.83
C LEU A 180 26.96 -9.72 36.97
N PRO A 181 28.19 -9.32 37.37
CA PRO A 181 28.95 -10.05 38.37
C PRO A 181 28.11 -10.19 39.63
N GLU A 182 27.88 -11.44 40.06
CA GLU A 182 27.22 -11.71 41.32
C GLU A 182 28.02 -11.02 42.42
N GLY A 183 27.37 -10.07 43.10
CA GLY A 183 27.97 -9.36 44.22
C GLY A 183 28.34 -10.35 45.31
N THR A 184 29.63 -10.65 45.44
CA THR A 184 30.22 -11.31 46.61
C THR A 184 30.22 -10.31 47.77
N GLY A 185 29.03 -10.05 48.31
CA GLY A 185 28.85 -9.39 49.59
C GLY A 185 29.10 -10.39 50.71
N THR A 186 30.37 -10.64 51.04
CA THR A 186 30.75 -11.28 52.30
C THR A 186 30.37 -10.33 53.44
N LEU A 187 29.19 -10.52 54.06
CA LEU A 187 28.92 -9.95 55.37
C LEU A 187 29.73 -10.73 56.42
N SER A 188 30.89 -10.17 56.74
CA SER A 188 31.71 -10.53 57.89
C SER A 188 30.94 -10.26 59.19
N ALA A 189 30.65 -11.31 59.95
CA ALA A 189 30.14 -11.21 61.32
C ALA A 189 31.27 -10.82 62.28
N PRO A 190 31.09 -9.86 63.21
CA PRO A 190 32.00 -9.73 64.33
C PRO A 190 31.57 -10.61 65.51
N ALA A 191 32.54 -11.35 66.04
CA ALA A 191 32.43 -12.19 67.22
C ALA A 191 32.28 -11.38 68.52
N ARG A 192 31.67 -12.05 69.50
CA ARG A 192 31.34 -11.62 70.87
C ARG A 192 32.53 -11.04 71.65
N THR A 193 32.25 -10.18 72.62
CA THR A 193 33.02 -10.15 73.88
C THR A 193 32.08 -9.94 75.05
N THR A 194 32.28 -10.79 76.05
CA THR A 194 31.50 -10.94 77.28
C THR A 194 32.24 -10.27 78.45
N ARG A 195 31.48 -9.59 79.32
CA ARG A 195 31.68 -9.44 80.78
C ARG A 195 32.79 -8.50 81.34
N PRO A 196 32.77 -8.12 82.65
CA PRO A 196 32.18 -8.77 83.85
C PRO A 196 30.77 -8.35 84.26
#